data_AF-A0A7X5FDX7-F1
#
_entry.id   AF-A0A7X5FDX7-F1
#
_cell.length_a   1.000
_cell.length_b   1.000
_cell.length_c   1.000
_cell.angle_alpha   90.00
_cell.angle_beta   90.00
_cell.angle_gamma   90.00
#
_symmetry.space_group_name_H-M   'P 1'
#
loop_
_entity.id
_entity.type
_entity.pdbx_description
1 polymer ?
#
loop_
_entity_poly.entity_id
_entity_poly.type
_entity_poly.pdbx_seq_one_letter_code
_entity_poly.pdbx_strand_id
1 'polypeptide(L)'
;VKDDQSALEQLEHWKSVKTNYTEHNPSVTVSVGDDEWIETGSWVYKNWDIVGGLSFLPRSNHVYALAPYEEIDKETYEKMAKNFPEIDFSQIVSYEIQDETKGSKELACMGGTCEIF
;
A
#
# COMPACT_ATOMS: atom_id res chain seq x y z
N VAL A 1 3.90 2.63 -11.89
CA VAL A 1 4.43 1.45 -11.16
C VAL A 1 3.39 0.35 -10.98
N LYS A 2 2.19 0.66 -10.44
CA LYS A 2 1.11 -0.33 -10.24
C LYS A 2 0.70 -1.06 -11.52
N ASP A 3 0.71 -0.34 -12.64
CA ASP A 3 0.35 -0.87 -13.95
C ASP A 3 1.56 -1.34 -14.76
N ASP A 4 2.79 -1.11 -14.26
CA ASP A 4 4.04 -1.47 -14.94
C ASP A 4 4.51 -2.89 -14.61
N GLN A 5 3.87 -3.55 -13.65
CA GLN A 5 4.22 -4.90 -13.20
C GLN A 5 3.01 -5.82 -13.19
N SER A 6 3.18 -6.97 -13.81
CA SER A 6 2.23 -8.08 -13.74
C SER A 6 2.10 -8.62 -12.31
N ALA A 7 1.02 -9.33 -12.04
CA ALA A 7 0.84 -10.02 -10.77
C ALA A 7 1.93 -11.09 -10.54
N LEU A 8 2.39 -11.74 -11.62
CA LEU A 8 3.45 -12.72 -11.56
C LEU A 8 4.81 -12.12 -11.23
N GLU A 9 5.18 -10.98 -11.82
CA GLU A 9 6.45 -10.32 -11.50
C GLU A 9 6.50 -9.90 -10.03
N GLN A 10 5.39 -9.43 -9.48
CA GLN A 10 5.25 -9.13 -8.05
C GLN A 10 5.46 -10.40 -7.20
N LEU A 11 4.91 -11.54 -7.61
CA LEU A 11 5.03 -12.82 -6.91
C LEU A 11 6.43 -13.43 -7.00
N GLU A 12 7.10 -13.34 -8.15
CA GLU A 12 8.49 -13.79 -8.31
C GLU A 12 9.45 -12.92 -7.48
N HIS A 13 9.20 -11.60 -7.43
CA HIS A 13 9.94 -10.73 -6.53
C HIS A 13 9.71 -11.11 -5.07
N TRP A 14 8.46 -11.31 -4.66
CA TRP A 14 8.12 -11.74 -3.31
C TRP A 14 8.80 -13.07 -2.96
N LYS A 15 8.81 -14.04 -3.88
CA LYS A 15 9.49 -15.32 -3.68
C LYS A 15 10.98 -15.15 -3.46
N SER A 16 11.65 -14.32 -4.26
CA SER A 16 13.07 -14.00 -4.09
C SER A 16 13.35 -13.41 -2.71
N VAL A 17 12.50 -12.49 -2.23
CA VAL A 17 12.61 -11.93 -0.88
C VAL A 17 12.37 -13.02 0.18
N LYS A 18 11.31 -13.82 0.02
CA LYS A 18 10.93 -14.90 0.94
C LYS A 18 12.04 -15.93 1.12
N THR A 19 12.70 -16.34 0.05
CA THR A 19 13.70 -17.41 0.11
C THR A 19 15.09 -16.95 0.53
N ASN A 20 15.43 -15.68 0.31
CA ASN A 20 16.81 -15.21 0.50
C ASN A 20 16.99 -14.25 1.69
N TYR A 21 15.93 -13.60 2.17
CA TYR A 21 16.06 -12.49 3.13
C TYR A 21 15.15 -12.58 4.35
N THR A 22 14.12 -13.44 4.35
CA THR A 22 13.15 -13.49 5.45
C THR A 22 12.93 -14.91 5.95
N GLU A 23 13.03 -15.12 7.26
CA GLU A 23 12.64 -16.37 7.91
C GLU A 23 11.10 -16.46 8.05
N HIS A 24 10.47 -15.33 8.41
CA HIS A 24 9.02 -15.17 8.48
C HIS A 24 8.41 -14.75 7.13
N ASN A 25 7.19 -14.22 7.13
CA ASN A 25 6.46 -13.87 5.92
C ASN A 25 6.69 -12.40 5.53
N PRO A 26 7.17 -12.10 4.31
CA PRO A 26 7.20 -10.74 3.80
C PRO A 26 5.77 -10.26 3.55
N SER A 27 5.40 -9.13 4.16
CA SER A 27 4.11 -8.49 3.91
C SER A 27 4.08 -7.96 2.48
N VAL A 28 3.05 -8.31 1.73
CA VAL A 28 2.86 -7.85 0.36
C VAL A 28 1.37 -7.75 0.03
N THR A 29 1.02 -6.72 -0.73
CA THR A 29 -0.25 -6.63 -1.45
C THR A 29 0.03 -6.75 -2.93
N VAL A 30 -0.46 -7.82 -3.54
CA VAL A 30 -0.31 -8.11 -4.97
C VAL A 30 -1.49 -7.49 -5.71
N SER A 31 -1.20 -6.56 -6.62
CA SER A 31 -2.21 -6.00 -7.52
C SER A 31 -2.42 -6.94 -8.71
N VAL A 32 -3.64 -7.41 -8.91
CA VAL A 32 -3.99 -8.42 -9.93
C VAL A 32 -4.91 -7.82 -10.98
N GLY A 33 -4.52 -7.92 -12.25
CA GLY A 33 -5.35 -7.54 -13.40
C GLY A 33 -6.48 -8.54 -13.65
N ASP A 34 -7.52 -8.10 -14.36
CA ASP A 34 -8.71 -8.92 -14.61
C ASP A 34 -8.40 -10.21 -15.40
N ASP A 35 -7.39 -10.17 -16.27
CA ASP A 35 -6.92 -11.30 -17.07
C ASP A 35 -5.82 -12.14 -16.40
N GLU A 36 -5.29 -11.71 -15.24
CA GLU A 36 -4.15 -12.34 -14.57
C GLU A 36 -4.57 -13.32 -13.44
N TRP A 37 -5.85 -13.34 -13.05
CA TRP A 37 -6.33 -14.09 -11.87
C TRP A 37 -6.04 -15.60 -11.93
N ILE A 38 -6.25 -16.24 -13.08
CA ILE A 38 -6.04 -17.69 -13.22
C ILE A 38 -4.56 -18.03 -13.07
N GLU A 39 -3.69 -17.25 -13.71
CA GLU A 39 -2.25 -17.48 -13.67
C GLU A 39 -1.68 -17.22 -12.28
N THR A 40 -2.13 -16.13 -11.64
CA THR A 40 -1.82 -15.79 -10.25
C THR A 40 -2.17 -16.92 -9.29
N GLY A 41 -3.39 -17.48 -9.41
CA GLY A 41 -3.81 -18.63 -8.60
C GLY A 41 -2.95 -19.88 -8.86
N SER A 42 -2.68 -20.19 -10.14
CA SER A 42 -1.81 -21.32 -10.51
C SER A 42 -0.42 -21.19 -9.90
N TRP A 43 0.15 -19.98 -9.88
CA TRP A 43 1.45 -19.72 -9.28
C TRP A 43 1.44 -20.01 -7.78
N VAL A 44 0.41 -19.56 -7.06
CA VAL A 44 0.25 -19.82 -5.62
C VAL A 44 0.23 -21.33 -5.34
N TYR A 45 -0.56 -22.10 -6.08
CA TYR A 45 -0.61 -23.55 -5.93
C TYR A 45 0.73 -24.25 -6.21
N LYS A 46 1.48 -23.78 -7.21
CA LYS A 46 2.82 -24.34 -7.53
C LYS A 46 3.86 -24.05 -6.45
N ASN A 47 3.66 -23.00 -5.66
CA ASN A 47 4.59 -22.55 -4.62
C ASN A 47 4.02 -22.75 -3.20
N TRP A 48 3.05 -23.65 -3.04
CA TRP A 48 2.28 -23.81 -1.80
C TRP A 48 3.15 -23.99 -0.54
N ASP A 49 4.29 -24.68 -0.67
CA ASP A 49 5.20 -24.95 0.45
C ASP A 49 5.88 -23.69 1.02
N ILE A 50 6.02 -22.64 0.21
CA ILE A 50 6.66 -21.38 0.64
C ILE A 50 5.65 -20.25 0.89
N VAL A 51 4.44 -20.37 0.33
CA VAL A 51 3.40 -19.34 0.42
C VAL A 51 2.90 -19.21 1.85
N GLY A 52 2.92 -17.98 2.36
CA GLY A 52 2.34 -17.59 3.63
C GLY A 52 1.20 -16.58 3.45
N GLY A 53 1.13 -15.56 4.31
CA GLY A 53 0.14 -14.50 4.22
C GLY A 53 0.37 -13.60 3.00
N LEU A 54 -0.41 -13.80 1.95
CA LEU A 54 -0.46 -12.94 0.76
C LEU A 54 -1.79 -12.19 0.72
N SER A 55 -1.76 -10.90 0.40
CA SER A 55 -2.96 -10.11 0.14
C SER A 55 -3.08 -9.83 -1.34
N PHE A 56 -4.26 -10.06 -1.92
CA PHE A 56 -4.53 -9.82 -3.35
C PHE A 56 -5.60 -8.75 -3.48
N LEU A 57 -5.34 -7.72 -4.30
CA LEU A 57 -6.31 -6.66 -4.61
C LEU A 57 -6.44 -6.51 -6.13
N PRO A 58 -7.65 -6.25 -6.65
CA PRO A 58 -7.84 -5.94 -8.06
C PRO A 58 -7.09 -4.65 -8.42
N ARG A 59 -6.39 -4.64 -9.55
CA ARG A 59 -5.58 -3.49 -10.00
C ARG A 59 -6.46 -2.29 -10.29
N SER A 60 -7.57 -2.47 -10.99
CA SER A 60 -8.52 -1.40 -11.26
C SER A 60 -9.80 -1.63 -10.48
N ASN A 61 -10.01 -0.83 -9.45
CA ASN A 61 -11.36 -0.62 -8.95
C ASN A 61 -11.41 0.73 -8.23
N HIS A 62 -12.24 1.61 -8.80
CA HIS A 62 -12.72 2.91 -8.27
C HIS A 62 -12.00 4.15 -8.81
N VAL A 63 -12.79 5.01 -9.48
CA VAL A 63 -12.44 6.42 -9.73
C VAL A 63 -13.01 7.22 -8.56
N TYR A 64 -12.15 7.68 -7.67
CA TYR A 64 -12.55 8.62 -6.62
C TYR A 64 -12.32 10.04 -7.12
N ALA A 65 -13.31 10.92 -6.94
CA ALA A 65 -13.22 12.32 -7.41
C ALA A 65 -12.08 13.11 -6.75
N LEU A 66 -11.63 12.69 -5.56
CA LEU A 66 -10.49 13.25 -4.83
C LEU A 66 -9.59 12.08 -4.39
N ALA A 67 -9.08 11.33 -5.37
CA ALA A 67 -8.13 10.27 -5.08
C ALA A 67 -6.86 10.87 -4.43
N PRO A 68 -6.31 10.25 -3.37
CA PRO A 68 -5.09 10.74 -2.73
C PRO A 68 -3.88 10.73 -3.67
N TYR A 69 -3.91 9.85 -4.68
CA TYR A 69 -2.95 9.80 -5.77
C TYR A 69 -3.70 9.88 -7.09
N GLU A 70 -3.26 10.78 -7.97
CA GLU A 70 -3.77 10.95 -9.32
C GLU A 70 -2.60 10.83 -10.29
N GLU A 71 -2.78 10.06 -11.36
CA GLU A 71 -1.80 9.95 -12.42
C GLU A 71 -1.82 11.22 -13.29
N ILE A 72 -0.67 11.86 -13.43
CA ILE A 72 -0.50 13.09 -14.21
C ILE A 72 0.65 12.92 -15.19
N ASP A 73 0.62 13.67 -16.29
CA ASP A 73 1.73 13.73 -17.21
C ASP A 73 2.90 14.55 -16.64
N LYS A 74 4.07 14.39 -17.28
CA LYS A 74 5.31 15.05 -16.87
C LYS A 74 5.24 16.58 -16.95
N GLU A 75 4.58 17.14 -17.96
CA GLU A 75 4.48 18.60 -18.14
C GLU A 75 3.63 19.21 -17.01
N THR A 76 2.51 18.56 -16.68
CA THR A 76 1.64 18.91 -15.55
C THR A 76 2.42 18.87 -14.24
N TYR A 77 3.19 17.80 -13.98
CA TYR A 77 4.05 17.70 -12.80
C TYR A 77 5.06 18.86 -12.74
N GLU A 78 5.80 19.13 -13.80
CA GLU A 78 6.82 20.19 -13.84
C GLU A 78 6.22 21.58 -13.59
N LYS A 79 5.03 21.85 -14.15
CA LYS A 79 4.28 23.09 -13.93
C LYS A 79 3.82 23.23 -12.48
N MET A 80 3.25 22.17 -11.89
CA MET A 80 2.77 22.18 -10.51
C MET A 80 3.93 22.33 -9.53
N ALA A 81 5.01 21.56 -9.72
CA ALA A 81 6.20 21.61 -8.87
C ALA A 81 6.84 23.00 -8.85
N LYS A 82 6.92 23.68 -10.00
CA LYS A 82 7.44 25.05 -10.09
C LYS A 82 6.56 26.07 -9.35
N ASN A 83 5.26 25.85 -9.30
CA ASN A 83 4.30 26.73 -8.63
C ASN A 83 4.05 26.33 -7.17
N PHE A 84 4.67 25.26 -6.68
CA PHE A 84 4.48 24.81 -5.32
C PHE A 84 5.12 25.82 -4.36
N PRO A 85 4.37 26.36 -3.38
CA PRO A 85 4.89 27.38 -2.48
C PRO A 85 5.94 26.79 -1.54
N GLU A 86 6.89 27.62 -1.11
CA GLU A 86 7.76 27.28 0.00
C GLU A 86 6.93 27.26 1.29
N ILE A 87 6.91 26.12 1.97
CA ILE A 87 6.14 25.95 3.21
C ILE A 87 7.05 26.32 4.38
N ASP A 88 6.73 27.43 5.05
CA ASP A 88 7.38 27.81 6.30
C ASP A 88 6.75 27.06 7.48
N PHE A 89 7.38 25.95 7.86
CA PHE A 89 6.97 25.15 9.01
C PHE A 89 7.18 25.86 10.36
N SER A 90 7.91 26.99 10.42
CA SER A 90 8.05 27.73 11.69
C SER A 90 6.74 28.33 12.17
N GLN A 91 5.80 28.59 11.25
CA GLN A 91 4.46 29.08 11.59
C GLN A 91 3.61 28.02 12.30
N ILE A 92 4.00 26.74 12.29
CA ILE A 92 3.20 25.66 12.89
C ILE A 92 2.92 25.92 14.38
N VAL A 93 3.88 26.49 15.11
CA VAL A 93 3.75 26.86 16.53
C VAL A 93 2.65 27.90 16.76
N SER A 94 2.35 28.72 15.75
CA SER A 94 1.25 29.70 15.81
C SER A 94 -0.12 29.06 15.62
N TYR A 95 -0.18 27.89 14.97
CA TYR A 95 -1.41 27.14 14.71
C TYR A 95 -1.64 26.00 15.73
N GLU A 96 -0.57 25.40 16.25
CA GLU A 96 -0.56 24.35 17.27
C GLU A 96 -0.19 24.95 18.64
N ILE A 97 -1.05 25.81 19.17
CA ILE A 97 -0.84 26.47 20.48
C ILE A 97 -0.85 25.46 21.63
N GLN A 98 -1.61 24.37 21.48
CA GLN A 98 -1.66 23.25 22.40
C GLN A 98 -1.66 21.94 21.61
N ASP A 99 -0.95 20.95 22.14
CA ASP A 99 -0.97 19.59 21.62
C ASP A 99 -2.32 18.94 21.95
N GLU A 100 -3.24 18.95 20.99
CA GLU A 100 -4.52 18.23 21.03
C GLU A 100 -4.37 16.78 20.56
N THR A 101 -3.14 16.26 20.41
CA THR A 101 -2.89 14.86 20.11
C THR A 101 -3.36 14.02 21.28
N LYS A 102 -4.64 13.63 21.24
CA LYS A 102 -5.16 12.50 21.99
C LYS A 102 -4.58 11.26 21.34
N GLY A 103 -3.31 10.97 21.65
CA GLY A 103 -2.74 9.67 21.36
C GLY A 103 -3.74 8.65 21.87
N SER A 104 -4.26 7.82 20.97
CA SER A 104 -5.26 6.81 21.30
C SER A 104 -4.63 5.89 22.34
N LYS A 105 -4.81 6.22 23.62
CA LYS A 105 -4.56 5.32 24.76
C LYS A 105 -5.63 4.23 24.80
N GLU A 106 -6.17 3.87 23.65
CA GLU A 106 -6.98 2.68 23.52
C GLU A 106 -6.02 1.52 23.37
N LEU A 107 -6.12 0.59 24.32
CA LEU A 107 -5.48 -0.72 24.29
C LEU A 107 -6.00 -1.49 23.08
N ALA A 108 -5.49 -1.17 21.89
CA ALA A 108 -5.92 -1.80 20.64
C ALA A 108 -5.62 -3.31 20.57
N CYS A 109 -4.87 -3.86 21.53
CA CYS A 109 -4.50 -5.29 21.60
C CYS A 109 -4.56 -5.89 23.02
N MET A 110 -5.59 -5.57 23.82
CA MET A 110 -5.98 -6.49 24.90
C MET A 110 -6.97 -7.51 24.32
N GLY A 111 -6.45 -8.67 23.93
CA GLY A 111 -7.24 -9.78 23.40
C GLY A 111 -8.39 -10.13 24.36
N GLY A 112 -9.62 -9.84 23.94
CA GLY A 112 -10.83 -10.19 24.69
C GLY A 112 -12.03 -9.25 24.55
N THR A 113 -11.89 -8.04 24.01
CA THR A 113 -12.95 -7.01 24.10
C THR A 113 -13.47 -6.44 22.77
N CYS A 114 -13.25 -7.11 21.64
CA CYS A 114 -14.04 -6.80 20.43
C CYS A 114 -15.43 -7.41 20.61
N GLU A 115 -16.43 -6.58 20.90
CA GLU A 115 -17.83 -6.97 20.65
C GLU A 115 -18.04 -7.03 19.14
N ILE A 116 -18.37 -8.22 18.65
CA ILE A 116 -18.77 -8.45 17.26
C ILE A 116 -20.22 -7.93 17.13
N PHE A 117 -20.40 -6.83 16.42
CA PHE A 117 -21.67 -6.46 15.82
C PHE A 117 -21.45 -6.07 14.35
#